data_AF-A0A0R3QJ61-F1
#
_entry.id   AF-A0A0R3QJ61-F1
#
_cell.length_a   1.000
_cell.length_b   1.000
_cell.length_c   1.000
_cell.angle_alpha   90.00
_cell.angle_beta   90.00
_cell.angle_gamma   90.00
#
_symmetry.space_group_name_H-M   'P 1'
#
loop_
_entity.id
_entity.type
_entity.pdbx_description
1 polymer ?
#
loop_
_entity_poly.entity_id
_entity_poly.type
_entity_poly.pdbx_seq_one_letter_code
_entity_poly.pdbx_strand_id
1 'polypeptide(L)'
;LSIILLKVDVIKNFIVATSDGITRAWSTYNGEKLCEFPSHDPRNLSRKPKLAYASNLGGLSGNAAILIATGSDFHVHELVL
;
A
#
# COMPACT_ATOMS: atom_id res chain seq x y z
N LEU A 1 21.90 -4.93 7.63
CA LEU A 1 21.09 -4.66 6.43
C LEU A 1 19.91 -3.81 6.86
N SER A 2 19.95 -2.50 6.63
CA SER A 2 18.92 -1.58 7.14
C SER A 2 17.83 -1.45 6.09
N ILE A 3 16.62 -1.94 6.39
CA ILE A 3 15.44 -1.71 5.54
C ILE A 3 15.05 -0.24 5.69
N ILE A 4 15.29 0.58 4.67
CA ILE A 4 14.78 1.97 4.64
C ILE A 4 13.34 1.90 4.13
N LEU A 5 12.38 1.98 5.04
CA LEU A 5 10.95 2.02 4.70
C LEU A 5 10.62 3.44 4.21
N LEU A 6 10.21 3.59 2.95
CA LEU A 6 9.89 4.91 2.39
C LEU A 6 8.60 5.48 2.99
N LYS A 7 7.67 4.61 3.40
CA LYS A 7 6.47 4.94 4.15
C LYS A 7 5.95 3.68 4.84
N VAL A 8 5.53 3.83 6.10
CA VAL A 8 4.75 2.82 6.84
C VAL A 8 3.45 3.51 7.25
N ASP A 9 2.33 2.88 6.96
CA ASP A 9 1.02 3.33 7.46
C ASP A 9 0.32 2.16 8.13
N VAL A 10 -0.22 2.39 9.33
CA VAL A 10 -1.02 1.41 10.07
C VAL A 10 -2.48 1.78 9.83
N ILE A 11 -3.11 1.11 8.89
CA ILE A 11 -4.47 1.44 8.48
C ILE A 11 -5.38 0.27 8.80
N LYS A 12 -6.34 0.48 9.72
CA LYS A 12 -7.40 -0.47 10.10
C LYS A 12 -6.97 -1.95 9.97
N ASN A 13 -5.92 -2.32 10.70
CA ASN A 13 -5.36 -3.68 10.80
C ASN A 13 -4.38 -4.13 9.69
N PHE A 14 -3.78 -3.19 8.96
CA PHE A 14 -2.79 -3.50 7.93
C PHE A 14 -1.55 -2.63 8.05
N ILE A 15 -0.40 -3.19 7.71
CA ILE A 15 0.84 -2.45 7.48
C ILE A 15 1.10 -2.45 5.98
N VAL A 16 1.36 -1.27 5.41
CA VAL A 16 1.79 -1.13 4.02
C VAL A 16 3.17 -0.51 3.97
N ALA A 17 4.07 -1.11 3.20
CA ALA A 17 5.43 -0.61 3.05
C ALA A 17 5.99 -0.77 1.64
N THR A 18 6.94 0.10 1.32
CA THR A 18 7.65 0.05 0.04
C THR A 18 9.05 0.67 0.16
N SER A 19 10.00 0.13 -0.61
CA SER A 19 11.41 0.56 -0.61
C SER A 19 12.14 0.27 -1.93
N ASP A 20 11.79 -0.84 -2.59
CA ASP A 20 12.44 -1.38 -3.79
C ASP A 20 11.57 -1.20 -5.05
N GLY A 21 10.66 -0.23 -5.03
CA GLY A 21 9.68 -0.01 -6.10
C GLY A 21 8.46 -0.92 -6.02
N ILE A 22 8.54 -1.96 -5.18
CA ILE A 22 7.44 -2.88 -4.91
C ILE A 22 6.73 -2.43 -3.64
N THR A 23 5.40 -2.27 -3.70
CA THR A 23 4.61 -2.10 -2.49
C THR A 23 4.08 -3.45 -2.03
N ARG A 24 4.15 -3.66 -0.73
CA ARG A 24 3.65 -4.84 -0.03
C ARG A 24 2.73 -4.41 1.09
N ALA A 25 1.68 -5.19 1.31
CA ALA A 25 0.79 -5.02 2.45
C ALA A 25 0.71 -6.31 3.25
N TRP A 26 0.60 -6.18 4.57
CA TRP A 26 0.46 -7.30 5.51
C TRP A 26 -0.67 -7.03 6.49
N SER A 27 -1.34 -8.09 6.91
CA SER A 27 -2.29 -8.09 8.01
C SER A 27 -1.55 -7.91 9.33
N THR A 28 -1.97 -6.95 10.16
CA THR A 28 -1.47 -6.82 11.53
C THR A 28 -2.09 -7.86 12.46
N TYR A 29 -3.15 -8.54 12.03
CA TYR A 29 -3.84 -9.54 12.85
C TYR A 29 -3.08 -10.86 12.90
N ASN A 30 -2.66 -11.38 11.74
CA ASN A 30 -1.99 -12.68 11.60
C ASN A 30 -0.59 -12.60 10.95
N GLY A 31 -0.17 -11.41 10.49
CA GLY A 31 1.13 -11.22 9.83
C GLY A 31 1.16 -11.68 8.36
N GLU A 32 0.05 -12.17 7.80
CA GLU A 32 0.02 -12.68 6.43
C GLU A 32 0.17 -11.55 5.41
N LYS A 33 0.92 -11.82 4.34
CA LYS A 33 1.07 -10.92 3.20
C LYS A 33 -0.24 -10.90 2.42
N LEU A 34 -0.85 -9.73 2.31
CA LEU A 34 -2.13 -9.53 1.63
C LEU A 34 -1.94 -9.28 0.13
N CYS A 35 -0.95 -8.44 -0.22
CA CYS A 35 -0.66 -8.14 -1.62
C CYS A 35 0.80 -7.68 -1.82
N GLU A 36 1.23 -7.78 -3.07
CA GLU A 36 2.54 -7.34 -3.55
C GLU A 36 2.43 -6.91 -5.02
N PHE A 37 2.87 -5.71 -5.35
CA PHE A 37 2.78 -5.19 -6.72
C PHE A 37 3.82 -4.08 -7.01
N PRO A 38 4.24 -3.93 -8.28
CA PRO A 38 5.05 -2.79 -8.71
C PRO A 38 4.29 -1.47 -8.53
N SER A 39 4.94 -0.45 -7.97
CA SER A 39 4.28 0.81 -7.61
C SER A 39 5.04 2.08 -8.02
N HIS A 40 6.37 2.03 -8.11
CA HIS A 40 7.21 3.16 -8.53
C HIS A 40 8.60 2.72 -8.97
N ASP A 41 9.35 3.60 -9.66
CA ASP A 41 10.78 3.40 -9.91
C ASP A 41 11.56 3.66 -8.61
N PRO A 42 12.25 2.65 -8.04
CA PRO A 42 13.01 2.81 -6.80
C PRO A 42 14.15 3.83 -6.89
N ARG A 43 14.60 4.16 -8.11
CA ARG A 43 15.65 5.17 -8.34
C ARG A 43 15.09 6.59 -8.29
N ASN A 44 13.77 6.76 -8.35
CA ASN A 44 13.13 8.08 -8.36
C ASN A 44 12.71 8.50 -6.94
N LEU A 45 13.70 8.94 -6.15
CA LEU A 45 13.51 9.38 -4.77
C LEU A 45 12.65 10.64 -4.60
N SER A 46 12.41 11.39 -5.69
CA SER A 46 11.58 12.60 -5.68
C SER A 46 10.08 12.28 -5.58
N ARG A 47 9.66 11.09 -6.01
CA ARG A 47 8.27 10.65 -6.04
C ARG A 47 7.98 9.69 -4.90
N LYS A 48 7.93 10.23 -3.68
CA LYS A 48 7.60 9.42 -2.49
C LYS A 48 6.16 8.91 -2.58
N PRO A 49 5.93 7.59 -2.44
CA PRO A 49 4.59 7.02 -2.47
C PRO A 49 3.74 7.57 -1.33
N LYS A 50 2.50 7.95 -1.65
CA LYS A 50 1.46 8.29 -0.69
C LYS A 50 0.46 7.15 -0.64
N LEU A 51 0.04 6.81 0.58
CA LEU A 51 -0.87 5.71 0.86
C LEU A 51 -2.18 6.29 1.37
N ALA A 52 -3.29 5.70 0.93
CA ALA A 52 -4.62 5.96 1.44
C ALA A 52 -5.42 4.65 1.47
N TYR A 53 -6.48 4.63 2.26
CA TYR A 53 -7.35 3.47 2.43
C TYR A 53 -8.81 3.89 2.33
N ALA A 54 -9.60 3.05 1.68
CA ALA A 54 -11.06 3.15 1.65
C ALA A 54 -11.66 1.88 2.26
N SER A 55 -12.60 2.03 3.21
CA SER A 55 -13.32 0.88 3.82
C SER A 55 -14.65 0.54 3.13
N ASN A 56 -15.07 1.36 2.17
CA ASN A 56 -16.29 1.18 1.37
C ASN A 56 -16.02 1.75 -0.03
N LEU A 57 -15.03 1.21 -0.74
CA LEU A 57 -14.71 1.68 -2.09
C LEU A 57 -15.96 1.55 -2.97
N GLY A 58 -16.36 2.64 -3.62
CA GLY A 58 -17.59 2.67 -4.43
C GLY A 58 -18.90 2.67 -3.61
N GLY A 59 -18.83 2.87 -2.29
CA GLY A 59 -20.02 2.91 -1.41
C GLY A 59 -20.60 1.54 -1.05
N LEU A 60 -19.94 0.45 -1.44
CA LEU A 60 -20.36 -0.92 -1.13
C LEU A 60 -19.75 -1.38 0.20
N SER A 61 -20.60 -1.88 1.09
CA SER A 61 -20.15 -2.48 2.36
C SER A 61 -19.34 -3.74 2.08
N GLY A 62 -18.17 -3.86 2.71
CA GLY A 62 -17.26 -5.00 2.52
C GLY A 62 -16.16 -4.77 1.49
N ASN A 63 -16.28 -3.72 0.66
CA ASN A 63 -15.24 -3.35 -0.30
C ASN A 63 -14.19 -2.47 0.36
N ALA A 64 -13.04 -3.06 0.69
CA ALA A 64 -11.87 -2.31 1.13
C ALA A 64 -10.86 -2.18 0.00
N ALA A 65 -10.11 -1.08 -0.02
CA ALA A 65 -9.03 -0.91 -0.97
C ALA A 65 -7.88 -0.09 -0.40
N ILE A 66 -6.67 -0.42 -0.85
CA ILE A 66 -5.46 0.38 -0.67
C ILE A 66 -5.23 1.19 -1.93
N LEU A 67 -5.05 2.49 -1.77
CA LEU A 67 -4.70 3.41 -2.84
C LEU A 67 -3.25 3.85 -2.66
N ILE A 68 -2.48 3.75 -3.74
CA ILE A 68 -1.09 4.18 -3.76
C ILE A 68 -0.90 5.20 -4.87
N ALA A 69 -0.53 6.42 -4.50
CA ALA A 69 -0.22 7.48 -5.43
C ALA A 69 1.30 7.71 -5.48
N THR A 70 1.86 7.67 -6.69
CA THR A 70 3.29 7.84 -6.97
C THR A 70 3.48 8.89 -8.06
N GLY A 71 3.61 10.16 -7.64
CA GLY A 71 3.64 11.29 -8.58
C GLY A 71 2.28 11.48 -9.25
N SER A 72 2.22 11.25 -10.57
CA SER A 72 1.00 11.33 -11.38
C SER A 72 0.23 10.01 -11.49
N ASP A 73 0.85 8.91 -11.08
CA ASP A 73 0.27 7.57 -11.22
C ASP A 73 -0.47 7.20 -9.93
N PHE A 74 -1.62 6.53 -10.07
CA PHE A 74 -2.35 5.96 -8.94
C PHE A 74 -2.70 4.51 -9.22
N HIS A 75 -2.51 3.67 -8.21
CA HIS A 75 -2.87 2.25 -8.24
C HIS A 75 -3.90 2.01 -7.15
N VAL A 76 -4.99 1.33 -7.51
CA VAL A 76 -6.02 0.88 -6.58
C VAL A 76 -5.91 -0.63 -6.48
N HIS A 77 -5.69 -1.13 -5.28
CA HIS A 77 -5.76 -2.56 -5.00
C HIS A 77 -6.94 -2.84 -4.08
N GLU A 78 -7.94 -3.52 -4.63
CA GLU A 78 -9.04 -4.05 -3.85
C GLU A 78 -8.50 -5.13 -2.90
N LEU A 79 -8.92 -5.03 -1.64
CA LEU A 79 -8.65 -6.01 -0.62
C LEU A 79 -9.86 -6.94 -0.57
N VAL A 80 -9.62 -8.21 -0.84
CA VAL A 80 -10.58 -9.27 -0.50
C VAL A 80 -10.41 -9.54 1.00
N LEU A 81 -11.39 -9.09 1.79
CA LEU A 81 -11.44 -9.30 3.24
C LEU A 81 -12.17 -10.59 3.60
#